data_AF-A0ABD4ACV2-F1
#
_entry.id   AF-A0ABD4ACV2-F1
#
_cell.length_a   1.000
_cell.length_b   1.000
_cell.length_c   1.000
_cell.angle_alpha   90.00
_cell.angle_beta   90.00
_cell.angle_gamma   90.00
#
_symmetry.space_group_name_H-M   'P 1'
#
loop_
_entity.id
_entity.type
_entity.pdbx_description
1 polymer ?
#
loop_
_entity_poly.entity_id
_entity_poly.type
_entity_poly.pdbx_seq_one_letter_code
_entity_poly.pdbx_strand_id
1 'polypeptide(L)'
;MNHDERQLIQHILQTTRKGNIDNISRTNCYESFYFRYQEIKWAFLAGLVSRNAGWNMCDLEGKSYSSLLTKQYRTYLFLTYERANWLIFQDAYPQLLLYHYSTKIGRPLFHLLPYFHVSALCSKNGFDFGKPVMKIDYCIPSLLMNRT
;
A
#
# COMPACT_ATOMS: atom_id res chain seq x y z
N MET A 1 -5.95 -11.57 22.39
CA MET A 1 -6.53 -11.67 21.04
C MET A 1 -7.61 -12.73 21.07
N ASN A 2 -8.87 -12.35 20.80
CA ASN A 2 -10.01 -13.29 20.85
C ASN A 2 -10.17 -14.08 19.52
N HIS A 3 -11.22 -14.91 19.41
CA HIS A 3 -11.46 -15.70 18.19
C HIS A 3 -11.79 -14.79 16.98
N ASP A 4 -12.65 -13.78 17.18
CA ASP A 4 -13.09 -12.88 16.12
C ASP A 4 -11.95 -12.03 15.56
N GLU A 5 -11.04 -11.55 16.43
CA GLU A 5 -9.84 -10.81 16.02
C GLU A 5 -8.90 -11.68 15.20
N ARG A 6 -8.76 -12.97 15.54
CA ARG A 6 -7.97 -13.91 14.73
C ARG A 6 -8.57 -14.10 13.34
N GLN A 7 -9.89 -14.27 13.25
CA GLN A 7 -10.58 -14.37 11.97
C GLN A 7 -10.41 -13.08 11.14
N LEU A 8 -10.56 -11.92 11.78
CA LEU A 8 -10.38 -10.63 11.14
C LEU A 8 -8.95 -10.44 10.61
N ILE A 9 -7.93 -10.81 11.39
CA ILE A 9 -6.53 -10.74 10.93
C ILE A 9 -6.33 -11.61 9.69
N GLN A 10 -6.82 -12.86 9.72
CA GLN A 10 -6.70 -13.76 8.56
C GLN A 10 -7.43 -13.20 7.35
N HIS A 11 -8.61 -12.63 7.54
CA HIS A 11 -9.36 -11.98 6.47
C HIS A 11 -8.59 -10.80 5.86
N ILE A 12 -8.05 -9.89 6.69
CA ILE A 12 -7.26 -8.75 6.23
C ILE A 12 -6.02 -9.24 5.48
N LEU A 13 -5.28 -10.22 6.00
CA LEU A 13 -4.11 -10.79 5.32
C LEU A 13 -4.45 -11.37 3.95
N GLN A 14 -5.56 -12.12 3.85
CA GLN A 14 -6.01 -12.70 2.58
C GLN A 14 -6.44 -11.63 1.58
N THR A 15 -7.19 -10.62 2.03
CA THR A 15 -7.63 -9.50 1.19
C THR A 15 -6.45 -8.68 0.70
N THR A 16 -5.46 -8.40 1.56
CA THR A 16 -4.21 -7.74 1.17
C THR A 16 -3.46 -8.55 0.11
N ARG A 17 -3.31 -9.87 0.29
CA ARG A 17 -2.65 -10.73 -0.71
C ARG A 17 -3.37 -10.70 -2.06
N LYS A 18 -4.71 -10.74 -2.06
CA LYS A 18 -5.53 -10.65 -3.28
C LYS A 18 -5.37 -9.30 -3.98
N GLY A 19 -5.28 -8.21 -3.22
CA GLY A 19 -5.06 -6.87 -3.77
C GLY A 19 -3.64 -6.62 -4.28
N ASN A 20 -2.67 -7.43 -3.86
CA ASN A 20 -1.24 -7.26 -4.17
C ASN A 20 -0.72 -8.17 -5.30
N ILE A 21 -1.61 -8.74 -6.12
CA ILE A 21 -1.23 -9.67 -7.20
C ILE A 21 -0.52 -8.99 -8.37
N ASP A 22 -0.89 -7.74 -8.66
CA ASP A 22 -0.32 -6.93 -9.74
C ASP A 22 -0.57 -5.44 -9.48
N ASN A 23 0.01 -4.59 -10.34
CA ASN A 23 -0.08 -3.14 -10.17
C ASN A 23 -1.49 -2.57 -10.37
N ILE A 24 -2.28 -3.18 -11.23
CA ILE A 24 -3.64 -2.74 -11.52
C ILE A 24 -4.52 -2.96 -10.29
N SER A 25 -4.44 -4.16 -9.71
CA SER A 25 -5.14 -4.58 -8.51
C SER A 25 -4.81 -3.68 -7.32
N ARG A 26 -3.52 -3.35 -7.12
CA ARG A 26 -3.10 -2.40 -6.07
C ARG A 26 -3.71 -1.02 -6.25
N THR A 27 -3.64 -0.49 -7.47
CA THR A 27 -4.16 0.83 -7.82
C THR A 27 -5.68 0.89 -7.58
N ASN A 28 -6.41 -0.13 -8.04
CA ASN A 28 -7.86 -0.24 -7.85
C ASN A 28 -8.24 -0.36 -6.37
N CYS A 29 -7.45 -1.09 -5.58
CA CYS A 29 -7.66 -1.22 -4.14
C CYS A 29 -7.57 0.12 -3.41
N TYR A 30 -6.55 0.94 -3.72
CA TYR A 30 -6.42 2.28 -3.15
C TYR A 30 -7.51 3.24 -3.62
N GLU A 31 -7.83 3.23 -4.90
CA GLU A 31 -8.88 4.09 -5.49
C GLU A 31 -10.25 3.77 -4.90
N SER A 32 -10.62 2.49 -4.86
CA SER A 32 -11.88 2.03 -4.26
C SER A 32 -11.96 2.38 -2.77
N PHE A 33 -10.85 2.30 -2.05
CA PHE A 33 -10.80 2.69 -0.65
C PHE A 33 -11.03 4.19 -0.48
N TYR A 34 -10.33 5.01 -1.25
CA TYR A 34 -10.45 6.47 -1.17
C TYR A 34 -11.87 6.95 -1.48
N PHE A 35 -12.51 6.39 -2.51
CA PHE A 35 -13.91 6.75 -2.83
C PHE A 35 -14.88 6.37 -1.71
N ARG A 36 -14.57 5.36 -0.91
CA ARG A 36 -15.35 4.99 0.28
C ARG A 36 -15.04 5.87 1.49
N TYR A 37 -13.79 6.28 1.65
CA TYR A 37 -13.27 7.01 2.81
C TYR A 37 -12.47 8.23 2.37
N GLN A 38 -13.18 9.26 1.89
CA GLN A 38 -12.54 10.45 1.33
C GLN A 38 -11.76 11.26 2.37
N GLU A 39 -12.00 11.07 3.66
CA GLU A 39 -11.21 11.65 4.74
C GLU A 39 -9.78 11.09 4.79
N ILE A 40 -9.57 9.88 4.25
CA ILE A 40 -8.29 9.21 4.19
C ILE A 40 -7.56 9.61 2.89
N LYS A 41 -7.17 10.90 2.81
CA LYS A 41 -6.55 11.51 1.62
C LYS A 41 -5.31 10.80 1.11
N TRP A 42 -4.57 10.18 2.02
CA TRP A 42 -3.36 9.48 1.62
C TRP A 42 -3.63 8.18 0.85
N ALA A 43 -4.81 7.56 0.98
CA ALA A 43 -5.18 6.41 0.15
C ALA A 43 -5.23 6.82 -1.33
N PHE A 44 -5.71 8.04 -1.61
CA PHE A 44 -5.66 8.63 -2.96
C PHE A 44 -4.21 8.80 -3.43
N LEU A 45 -3.35 9.40 -2.60
CA LEU A 45 -1.92 9.57 -2.92
C LEU A 45 -1.23 8.23 -3.19
N ALA A 46 -1.48 7.20 -2.38
CA ALA A 46 -0.94 5.86 -2.58
C ALA A 46 -1.42 5.25 -3.92
N GLY A 47 -2.68 5.48 -4.29
CA GLY A 47 -3.22 5.12 -5.61
C GLY A 47 -2.51 5.84 -6.76
N LEU A 48 -2.26 7.15 -6.64
CA LEU A 48 -1.53 7.93 -7.64
C LEU A 48 -0.07 7.46 -7.80
N VAL A 49 0.62 7.17 -6.71
CA VAL A 49 1.99 6.63 -6.73
C VAL A 49 2.02 5.25 -7.38
N SER A 50 1.08 4.37 -7.02
CA SER A 50 0.94 3.04 -7.64
C SER A 50 0.69 3.14 -9.15
N ARG A 51 -0.17 4.08 -9.58
CA ARG A 51 -0.45 4.34 -11.00
C ARG A 51 0.77 4.87 -11.73
N ASN A 52 1.50 5.83 -11.14
CA ASN A 52 2.70 6.40 -11.74
C ASN A 52 3.79 5.35 -11.95
N ALA A 53 4.03 4.47 -10.97
CA ALA A 53 4.95 3.35 -11.14
C ALA A 53 4.49 2.39 -12.25
N GLY A 54 3.17 2.18 -12.40
CA GLY A 54 2.61 1.43 -13.53
C GLY A 54 2.91 2.05 -14.89
N TRP A 55 2.82 3.38 -15.02
CA TRP A 55 3.23 4.08 -16.24
C TRP A 55 4.72 3.92 -16.51
N ASN A 56 5.57 4.09 -15.49
CA ASN A 56 7.01 3.86 -15.64
C ASN A 56 7.31 2.43 -16.11
N MET A 57 6.59 1.42 -15.59
CA MET A 57 6.73 0.03 -16.06
C MET A 57 6.37 -0.12 -17.55
N CYS A 58 5.28 0.50 -18.01
CA CYS A 58 4.87 0.46 -19.40
C CYS A 58 5.84 1.21 -20.32
N ASP A 59 6.35 2.36 -19.86
CA ASP A 59 7.26 3.21 -20.62
C ASP A 59 8.57 2.51 -20.97
N LEU A 60 9.00 1.53 -20.15
CA LEU A 60 10.16 0.70 -20.46
C LEU A 60 10.02 0.01 -21.83
N GLU A 61 8.82 -0.40 -22.25
CA GLU A 61 8.57 -0.97 -23.58
C GLU A 61 8.40 0.10 -24.69
N GLY A 62 8.40 1.38 -24.33
CA GLY A 62 8.34 2.50 -25.25
C GLY A 62 9.61 2.68 -26.08
N LYS A 63 9.49 3.38 -27.22
CA LYS A 63 10.58 3.62 -28.19
C LYS A 63 11.83 4.28 -27.56
N SER A 64 11.62 5.19 -26.62
CA SER A 64 12.71 5.92 -25.97
C SER A 64 13.59 4.99 -25.13
N TYR A 65 12.99 4.18 -24.27
CA TYR A 65 13.76 3.27 -23.41
C TYR A 65 14.26 2.03 -24.16
N SER A 66 13.48 1.49 -25.10
CA SER A 66 13.90 0.33 -25.90
C SER A 66 15.08 0.62 -26.84
N SER A 67 15.29 1.89 -27.24
CA SER A 67 16.45 2.30 -28.04
C SER A 67 17.72 2.57 -27.19
N LEU A 68 17.56 2.93 -25.92
CA LEU A 68 18.66 3.27 -25.00
C LEU A 68 19.09 2.12 -24.09
N LEU A 69 18.19 1.18 -23.78
CA LEU A 69 18.41 0.15 -22.77
C LEU A 69 18.21 -1.25 -23.36
N THR A 70 19.07 -2.18 -22.97
CA THR A 70 18.92 -3.58 -23.34
C THR A 70 17.63 -4.15 -22.74
N LYS A 71 17.03 -5.15 -23.42
CA LYS A 71 15.84 -5.85 -22.89
C LYS A 71 16.06 -6.39 -21.48
N GLN A 72 17.27 -6.89 -21.20
CA GLN A 72 17.64 -7.39 -19.87
C GLN A 72 17.57 -6.30 -18.81
N TYR A 73 18.15 -5.12 -19.08
CA TYR A 73 18.14 -4.02 -18.11
C TYR A 73 16.73 -3.48 -17.86
N ARG A 74 15.91 -3.35 -18.92
CA ARG A 74 14.49 -2.99 -18.79
C ARG A 74 13.70 -3.99 -17.96
N THR A 75 13.98 -5.28 -18.11
CA THR A 75 13.39 -6.33 -17.25
C THR A 75 13.75 -6.12 -15.78
N TYR A 76 15.01 -5.78 -15.47
CA TYR A 76 15.40 -5.47 -14.09
C TYR A 76 14.73 -4.21 -13.54
N LEU A 77 14.59 -3.16 -14.34
CA LEU A 77 13.86 -1.96 -13.93
C LEU A 77 12.39 -2.28 -13.66
N PHE A 78 11.74 -3.05 -14.54
CA PHE A 78 10.36 -3.50 -14.34
C PHE A 78 10.21 -4.25 -13.01
N LEU A 79 11.07 -5.23 -12.75
CA LEU A 79 11.05 -6.00 -11.51
C LEU A 79 11.32 -5.13 -10.28
N THR A 80 12.16 -4.09 -10.42
CA THR A 80 12.45 -3.13 -9.35
C THR A 80 11.21 -2.32 -9.01
N TYR A 81 10.53 -1.75 -10.01
CA TYR A 81 9.26 -1.05 -9.80
C TYR A 81 8.21 -1.96 -9.20
N GLU A 82 8.06 -3.19 -9.73
CA GLU A 82 7.04 -4.13 -9.27
C GLU A 82 7.28 -4.52 -7.81
N ARG A 83 8.53 -4.82 -7.47
CA ARG A 83 8.90 -5.21 -6.11
C ARG A 83 8.72 -4.07 -5.11
N ALA A 84 9.09 -2.85 -5.48
CA ALA A 84 8.91 -1.68 -4.62
C ALA A 84 7.42 -1.42 -4.35
N ASN A 85 6.60 -1.39 -5.39
CA ASN A 85 5.15 -1.20 -5.25
C ASN A 85 4.48 -2.32 -4.44
N TRP A 86 4.90 -3.56 -4.68
CA TRP A 86 4.42 -4.71 -3.92
C TRP A 86 4.71 -4.57 -2.43
N LEU A 87 5.92 -4.14 -2.06
CA LEU A 87 6.33 -3.94 -0.66
C LEU A 87 5.55 -2.80 -0.01
N ILE A 88 5.39 -1.66 -0.69
CA ILE A 88 4.62 -0.52 -0.18
C ILE A 88 3.16 -0.93 0.08
N PHE A 89 2.55 -1.67 -0.86
CA PHE A 89 1.17 -2.12 -0.71
C PHE A 89 0.99 -3.13 0.42
N GLN A 90 1.92 -4.09 0.52
CA GLN A 90 1.94 -5.08 1.59
C GLN A 90 1.98 -4.42 2.97
N ASP A 91 2.62 -3.25 3.09
CA ASP A 91 2.74 -2.48 4.32
C ASP A 91 1.51 -1.60 4.59
N ALA A 92 1.06 -0.84 3.58
CA ALA A 92 0.08 0.23 3.77
C ALA A 92 -1.39 -0.25 3.68
N TYR A 93 -1.71 -1.14 2.75
CA TYR A 93 -3.09 -1.58 2.54
C TYR A 93 -3.75 -2.31 3.72
N PRO A 94 -3.08 -3.19 4.49
CA PRO A 94 -3.71 -3.80 5.67
C PRO A 94 -4.10 -2.77 6.74
N GLN A 95 -3.42 -1.61 6.81
CA GLN A 95 -3.77 -0.52 7.72
C GLN A 95 -5.08 0.17 7.29
N LEU A 96 -5.29 0.35 5.98
CA LEU A 96 -6.56 0.83 5.43
C LEU A 96 -7.70 -0.14 5.75
N LEU A 97 -7.48 -1.44 5.54
CA LEU A 97 -8.48 -2.45 5.88
C LEU A 97 -8.78 -2.46 7.39
N LEU A 98 -7.76 -2.34 8.24
CA LEU A 98 -7.95 -2.26 9.68
C LEU A 98 -8.77 -1.03 10.09
N TYR A 99 -8.54 0.12 9.46
CA TYR A 99 -9.39 1.31 9.62
C TYR A 99 -10.83 1.02 9.22
N HIS A 100 -11.05 0.45 8.03
CA HIS A 100 -12.39 0.06 7.55
C HIS A 100 -13.14 -0.77 8.59
N TYR A 101 -12.52 -1.85 9.10
CA TYR A 101 -13.17 -2.69 10.10
C TYR A 101 -13.33 -2.03 11.46
N SER A 102 -12.40 -1.15 11.86
CA SER A 102 -12.56 -0.36 13.09
C SER A 102 -13.78 0.56 13.01
N THR A 103 -14.04 1.18 11.84
CA THR A 103 -15.27 1.99 11.63
C THR A 103 -16.54 1.14 11.65
N LYS A 104 -16.50 -0.09 11.14
CA LYS A 104 -17.67 -1.00 11.10
C LYS A 104 -18.01 -1.58 12.47
N ILE A 105 -17.00 -1.89 13.28
CA ILE A 105 -17.17 -2.45 14.62
C ILE A 105 -17.44 -1.32 15.65
N GLY A 106 -17.08 -0.08 15.34
CA GLY A 106 -17.28 1.07 16.21
C GLY A 106 -16.25 1.15 17.36
N ARG A 107 -15.10 0.48 17.22
CA ARG A 107 -13.99 0.57 18.18
C ARG A 107 -12.64 0.57 17.48
N PRO A 108 -11.60 1.19 18.06
CA PRO A 108 -10.23 1.09 17.56
C PRO A 108 -9.73 -0.36 17.57
N LEU A 109 -9.06 -0.80 16.51
CA LEU A 109 -8.43 -2.12 16.40
C LEU A 109 -6.90 -2.04 16.21
N PHE A 110 -6.28 -0.91 16.54
CA PHE A 110 -4.87 -0.65 16.25
C PHE A 110 -3.89 -1.58 17.00
N HIS A 111 -4.32 -2.20 18.09
CA HIS A 111 -3.55 -3.27 18.76
C HIS A 111 -3.32 -4.48 17.86
N LEU A 112 -4.03 -4.60 16.72
CA LEU A 112 -3.84 -5.65 15.74
C LEU A 112 -2.77 -5.31 14.66
N LEU A 113 -2.27 -4.06 14.60
CA LEU A 113 -1.25 -3.66 13.61
C LEU A 113 0.00 -4.57 13.58
N PRO A 114 0.55 -5.02 14.74
CA PRO A 114 1.74 -5.87 14.75
C PRO A 114 1.58 -7.21 13.99
N TYR A 115 0.35 -7.65 13.72
CA TYR A 115 0.09 -8.92 13.04
C TYR A 115 0.10 -8.83 11.50
N PHE A 116 0.24 -7.62 10.93
CA PHE A 116 0.22 -7.41 9.48
C PHE A 116 1.60 -7.23 8.84
N HIS A 117 2.67 -7.49 9.59
CA HIS A 117 4.06 -7.24 9.15
C HIS A 117 4.31 -5.79 8.72
N VAL A 118 3.57 -4.85 9.31
CA VAL A 118 3.72 -3.42 9.05
C VAL A 118 5.07 -2.97 9.60
N SER A 119 5.82 -2.27 8.76
CA SER A 119 7.13 -1.72 9.08
C SER A 119 7.01 -0.73 10.24
N ALA A 120 8.07 -0.64 11.05
CA ALA A 120 8.12 0.32 12.16
C ALA A 120 7.94 1.78 11.70
N LEU A 121 8.26 2.07 10.43
CA LEU A 121 8.11 3.39 9.80
C LEU A 121 6.63 3.76 9.66
N CYS A 122 5.79 2.83 9.22
CA CYS A 122 4.35 3.08 9.14
C CYS A 122 3.60 2.86 10.46
N SER A 123 4.20 2.14 11.41
CA SER A 123 3.62 1.90 12.73
C SER A 123 3.76 3.10 13.70
N LYS A 124 4.78 3.95 13.52
CA LYS A 124 5.13 5.03 14.47
C LYS A 124 4.18 6.23 14.44
N ASN A 125 3.43 6.43 13.37
CA ASN A 125 2.52 7.57 13.22
C ASN A 125 1.08 7.08 13.39
N GLY A 126 0.70 6.85 14.64
CA GLY A 126 -0.58 6.25 15.02
C GLY A 126 -1.80 6.97 14.45
N PHE A 127 -2.78 6.18 14.04
CA PHE A 127 -4.13 6.63 13.75
C PHE A 127 -4.78 7.17 15.04
N ASP A 128 -5.28 8.41 15.00
CA ASP A 128 -6.16 8.93 16.04
C ASP A 128 -7.62 8.57 15.68
N PHE A 129 -8.27 7.75 16.49
CA PHE A 129 -9.65 7.31 16.23
C PHE A 129 -10.60 8.51 16.37
N GLY A 130 -11.16 8.97 15.25
CA GLY A 130 -12.05 10.13 15.22
C GLY A 130 -11.41 11.44 14.72
N LYS A 131 -10.12 11.43 14.34
CA LYS A 131 -9.52 12.53 13.56
C LYS A 131 -8.99 12.00 12.23
N PRO A 132 -9.20 12.72 11.11
CA PRO A 132 -8.76 12.29 9.77
C PRO A 132 -7.24 12.37 9.57
N VAL A 133 -6.46 12.40 10.64
CA VAL A 133 -5.02 12.67 10.58
C VAL A 133 -4.27 11.35 10.74
N MET A 134 -4.13 10.64 9.63
CA MET A 134 -2.89 9.88 9.45
C MET A 134 -1.80 10.89 9.07
N LYS A 135 -0.83 11.12 9.96
CA LYS A 135 0.39 11.86 9.61
C LYS A 135 1.26 10.98 8.71
N ILE A 136 0.99 11.05 7.41
CA ILE A 136 1.73 10.29 6.39
C ILE A 136 3.05 10.92 5.98
N ASP A 137 3.53 11.92 6.73
CA ASP A 137 4.77 12.65 6.44
C ASP A 137 6.01 11.73 6.31
N TYR A 138 5.92 10.45 6.65
CA TYR A 138 7.06 9.54 6.67
C TYR A 138 6.92 8.23 5.85
N CYS A 139 5.74 7.63 5.60
CA CYS A 139 5.70 6.29 4.95
C CYS A 139 6.19 6.29 3.50
N ILE A 140 5.70 7.20 2.64
CA ILE A 140 6.04 7.21 1.22
C ILE A 140 7.45 7.76 0.97
N PRO A 141 7.90 8.87 1.62
CA PRO A 141 9.28 9.35 1.47
C PRO A 141 10.32 8.39 2.06
N SER A 142 10.07 7.76 3.22
CA SER A 142 11.09 6.92 3.89
C SER A 142 11.30 5.56 3.22
N LEU A 143 10.29 5.00 2.55
CA LEU A 143 10.42 3.77 1.76
C LEU A 143 11.23 3.99 0.46
N LEU A 144 11.27 5.23 -0.05
CA LEU A 144 12.02 5.61 -1.26
C LEU A 144 13.47 6.05 -0.97
N MET A 145 13.81 6.46 0.26
CA MET A 145 15.10 7.10 0.56
C MET A 145 16.14 6.24 1.31
N ASN A 146 15.81 5.07 1.86
CA ASN A 146 16.74 4.32 2.76
C ASN A 146 17.10 2.88 2.30
N ARG A 147 17.34 2.66 1.01
CA ARG A 147 18.03 1.43 0.52
C ARG A 147 19.21 1.74 -0.41
N THR A 148 20.07 2.64 0.04
CA THR A 148 21.47 2.80 -0.40
C THR A 148 22.32 2.89 0.84
#